data_AF-A0A6J4IBM6-F1
#
_entry.id   AF-A0A6J4IBM6-F1
#
_cell.length_a   1.000
_cell.length_b   1.000
_cell.length_c   1.000
_cell.angle_alpha   90.00
_cell.angle_beta   90.00
_cell.angle_gamma   90.00
#
_symmetry.space_group_name_H-M   'P 1'
#
loop_
_entity.id
_entity.type
_entity.pdbx_description
1 polymer ?
#
loop_
_entity_poly.entity_id
_entity_poly.type
_entity_poly.pdbx_seq_one_letter_code
_entity_poly.pdbx_strand_id
1 'polypeptide(L)'
;MMPRRVLVWRHGRTRWNVEHRFQGQADPPLDDVGHAQSAAAAPLLAAYAPAAVVSSDLARAVQTARPLADLLGLPLALDPRLRERSLGRWEGLTRDDVGRLHAEEYAHWLAGREDRPAGSEPRSALGDRAVAALTGVTGDTVVLVTHSATAIALTGRLLGLPVPGWRAVGPLANGRWTELTRDEHGWRLRAHNVGPPPVPAAGATPVGGAASVAGSTPVAVAVGGSADGSVGGGGSVAVDGIGRVGGGGGVGRVDGVGRVDVPGPVPVEPEPVDAGPVGPDPVAGLPVGVEAEAGPLVPDGSLEDRAAG
;
A
#
# COMPACT_ATOMS: atom_id res chain seq x y z
N MET A 1 14.89 10.76 20.69
CA MET A 1 15.38 10.24 19.39
C MET A 1 14.16 9.90 18.55
N MET A 2 14.16 10.20 17.25
CA MET A 2 13.05 9.81 16.37
C MET A 2 12.99 8.28 16.23
N PRO A 3 11.79 7.68 16.03
CA PRO A 3 11.65 6.24 15.83
C PRO A 3 12.48 5.73 14.66
N ARG A 4 12.98 4.49 14.75
CA ARG A 4 13.69 3.80 13.65
C ARG A 4 12.73 3.02 12.75
N ARG A 5 11.53 2.71 13.21
CA ARG A 5 10.46 2.10 12.40
C ARG A 5 9.14 2.80 12.66
N VAL A 6 8.43 3.11 11.58
CA VAL A 6 7.08 3.68 11.62
C VAL A 6 6.16 2.79 10.78
N LEU A 7 5.10 2.30 11.41
CA LEU A 7 4.02 1.57 10.76
C LEU A 7 2.84 2.53 10.59
N VAL A 8 2.57 2.94 9.36
CA VAL A 8 1.48 3.86 9.04
C VAL A 8 0.25 3.05 8.66
N TRP A 9 -0.73 2.97 9.56
CA TRP A 9 -1.89 2.11 9.45
C TRP A 9 -3.14 2.92 9.06
N ARG A 10 -3.75 2.60 7.92
CA ARG A 10 -5.01 3.22 7.51
C ARG A 10 -6.18 2.62 8.31
N HIS A 11 -7.11 3.47 8.73
CA HIS A 11 -8.35 3.05 9.38
C HIS A 11 -9.10 1.94 8.58
N GLY A 12 -9.84 1.10 9.32
CA GLY A 12 -10.75 0.10 8.75
C GLY A 12 -11.88 0.73 7.94
N ARG A 13 -12.67 -0.08 7.25
CA ARG A 13 -13.75 0.42 6.38
C ARG A 13 -14.83 1.16 7.18
N THR A 14 -15.36 2.23 6.58
CA THR A 14 -16.58 2.91 7.02
C THR A 14 -17.67 2.74 5.96
N ARG A 15 -18.92 2.98 6.33
CA ARG A 15 -20.03 2.99 5.36
C ARG A 15 -19.80 3.99 4.22
N TRP A 16 -19.15 5.12 4.51
CA TRP A 16 -18.82 6.14 3.51
C TRP A 16 -17.77 5.69 2.50
N ASN A 17 -16.92 4.72 2.84
CA ASN A 17 -16.04 4.10 1.85
C ASN A 17 -16.84 3.32 0.80
N VAL A 18 -17.84 2.55 1.23
CA VAL A 18 -18.72 1.76 0.35
C VAL A 18 -19.58 2.68 -0.52
N GLU A 19 -20.06 3.78 0.04
CA GLU A 19 -20.86 4.77 -0.68
C GLU A 19 -20.03 5.72 -1.56
N HIS A 20 -18.70 5.54 -1.61
CA HIS A 20 -17.77 6.43 -2.31
C HIS A 20 -17.97 7.92 -1.96
N ARG A 21 -18.24 8.21 -0.69
CA ARG A 21 -18.35 9.56 -0.16
C ARG A 21 -16.99 10.08 0.27
N PHE A 22 -16.72 11.34 -0.04
CA PHE A 22 -15.57 12.04 0.48
C PHE A 22 -15.74 12.25 1.99
N GLN A 23 -14.81 11.71 2.78
CA GLN A 23 -14.86 11.81 4.24
C GLN A 23 -14.17 13.08 4.72
N GLY A 24 -12.93 13.29 4.31
CA GLY A 24 -12.09 14.36 4.86
C GLY A 24 -12.11 14.31 6.39
N GLN A 25 -12.43 15.43 7.04
CA GLN A 25 -12.53 15.51 8.49
C GLN A 25 -13.94 15.25 9.05
N ALA A 26 -14.94 14.96 8.21
CA ALA A 26 -16.18 14.35 8.67
C ALA A 26 -15.87 13.00 9.36
N ASP A 27 -16.72 12.59 10.30
CA ASP A 27 -16.37 11.51 11.24
C ASP A 27 -17.36 10.34 11.26
N PRO A 28 -17.58 9.65 10.11
CA PRO A 28 -18.33 8.40 10.14
C PRO A 28 -17.52 7.33 10.90
N PRO A 29 -18.17 6.52 11.75
CA PRO A 29 -17.52 5.40 12.42
C PRO A 29 -17.18 4.27 11.46
N LEU A 30 -16.41 3.28 11.93
CA LEU A 30 -16.24 2.00 11.24
C LEU A 30 -17.58 1.30 11.03
N ASP A 31 -17.66 0.52 9.96
CA ASP A 31 -18.69 -0.51 9.81
C ASP A 31 -18.21 -1.85 10.38
N ASP A 32 -19.06 -2.88 10.35
CA ASP A 32 -18.74 -4.21 10.88
C ASP A 32 -17.49 -4.81 10.22
N VAL A 33 -17.30 -4.55 8.92
CA VAL A 33 -16.10 -5.00 8.20
C VAL A 33 -14.87 -4.24 8.66
N GLY A 34 -14.97 -2.94 8.92
CA GLY A 34 -13.90 -2.13 9.49
C GLY A 34 -13.49 -2.62 10.88
N HIS A 35 -14.45 -2.99 11.72
CA HIS A 35 -14.16 -3.60 13.01
C HIS A 35 -13.43 -4.94 12.86
N ALA A 36 -13.89 -5.81 11.95
CA ALA A 36 -13.21 -7.08 11.67
C ALA A 36 -11.80 -6.90 11.09
N GLN A 37 -11.61 -5.93 10.20
CA GLN A 37 -10.29 -5.56 9.66
C GLN A 37 -9.33 -5.10 10.77
N SER A 38 -9.81 -4.26 11.68
CA SER A 38 -9.02 -3.78 12.83
C SER A 38 -8.61 -4.93 13.75
N ALA A 39 -9.56 -5.80 14.11
CA ALA A 39 -9.30 -6.97 14.94
C ALA A 39 -8.29 -7.94 14.31
N ALA A 40 -8.37 -8.15 12.99
CA ALA A 40 -7.46 -9.04 12.26
C ALA A 40 -6.04 -8.46 12.11
N ALA A 41 -5.90 -7.15 11.95
CA ALA A 41 -4.61 -6.49 11.78
C ALA A 41 -3.85 -6.29 13.10
N ALA A 42 -4.56 -6.10 14.23
CA ALA A 42 -3.97 -5.87 15.54
C ALA A 42 -2.88 -6.90 15.94
N PRO A 43 -3.11 -8.23 15.89
CA PRO A 43 -2.07 -9.19 16.27
C PRO A 43 -0.86 -9.18 15.33
N LEU A 44 -1.05 -8.87 14.04
CA LEU A 44 0.05 -8.76 13.07
C LEU A 44 0.92 -7.54 13.35
N LEU A 45 0.30 -6.40 13.68
CA LEU A 45 1.03 -5.18 14.06
C LEU A 45 1.70 -5.33 15.43
N ALA A 46 1.09 -6.05 16.38
CA ALA A 46 1.67 -6.34 17.68
C ALA A 46 2.96 -7.17 17.58
N ALA A 47 3.10 -8.02 16.55
CA ALA A 47 4.32 -8.79 16.31
C ALA A 47 5.56 -7.91 15.98
N TYR A 48 5.35 -6.65 15.60
CA TYR A 48 6.44 -5.68 15.45
C TYR A 48 6.92 -5.08 16.78
N ALA A 49 6.30 -5.46 17.90
CA ALA A 49 6.56 -4.96 19.25
C ALA A 49 6.63 -3.42 19.32
N PRO A 50 5.59 -2.69 18.86
CA PRO A 50 5.61 -1.25 18.88
C PRO A 50 5.61 -0.74 20.33
N ALA A 51 6.40 0.29 20.58
CA ALA A 51 6.51 0.94 21.89
C ALA A 51 5.43 2.01 22.10
N ALA A 52 4.78 2.46 21.03
CA ALA A 52 3.73 3.46 21.06
C ALA A 52 2.71 3.25 19.94
N VAL A 53 1.45 3.55 20.24
CA VAL A 53 0.34 3.64 19.28
C VAL A 53 -0.23 5.05 19.34
N VAL A 54 -0.09 5.78 18.24
CA VAL A 54 -0.63 7.15 18.10
C VAL A 54 -1.69 7.12 17.00
N SER A 55 -2.86 7.69 17.25
CA SER A 55 -3.98 7.69 16.31
C SER A 55 -4.45 9.10 16.01
N SER A 56 -4.95 9.31 14.80
CA SER A 56 -5.92 10.37 14.56
C SER A 56 -7.06 10.26 15.58
N ASP A 57 -7.57 11.41 15.99
CA ASP A 57 -8.69 11.56 16.92
C ASP A 57 -10.07 11.33 16.27
N LEU A 58 -10.15 11.15 14.95
CA LEU A 58 -11.39 10.78 14.27
C LEU A 58 -11.82 9.37 14.67
N ALA A 59 -13.11 9.18 14.95
CA ALA A 59 -13.70 7.96 15.49
C ALA A 59 -13.25 6.70 14.72
N ARG A 60 -13.26 6.71 13.39
CA ARG A 60 -12.81 5.56 12.57
C ARG A 60 -11.36 5.16 12.82
N ALA A 61 -10.46 6.11 13.06
CA ALA A 61 -9.06 5.83 13.36
C ALA A 61 -8.91 5.33 14.80
N VAL A 62 -9.59 5.98 15.76
CA VAL A 62 -9.61 5.56 17.17
C VAL A 62 -10.13 4.13 17.31
N GLN A 63 -11.25 3.81 16.67
CA GLN A 63 -11.84 2.47 16.66
C GLN A 63 -10.91 1.45 16.00
N THR A 64 -10.13 1.86 14.99
CA THR A 64 -9.13 0.99 14.36
C THR A 64 -7.94 0.73 15.29
N ALA A 65 -7.49 1.75 16.01
CA ALA A 65 -6.30 1.67 16.87
C ALA A 65 -6.55 0.91 18.17
N ARG A 66 -7.78 0.95 18.69
CA ARG A 66 -8.12 0.43 20.03
C ARG A 66 -7.74 -1.05 20.21
N PRO A 67 -8.06 -2.00 19.31
CA PRO A 67 -7.70 -3.41 19.51
C PRO A 67 -6.20 -3.65 19.64
N LEU A 68 -5.36 -2.88 18.93
CA LEU A 68 -3.91 -2.96 19.04
C LEU A 68 -3.40 -2.39 20.36
N ALA A 69 -3.89 -1.23 20.76
CA ALA A 69 -3.50 -0.60 22.03
C ALA A 69 -3.86 -1.48 23.23
N ASP A 70 -5.07 -2.03 23.23
CA ASP A 70 -5.56 -2.94 24.29
C ASP A 70 -4.73 -4.23 24.34
N LEU A 71 -4.42 -4.83 23.19
CA LEU A 71 -3.61 -6.04 23.10
C LEU A 71 -2.19 -5.86 23.67
N LEU A 72 -1.62 -4.66 23.49
CA LEU A 72 -0.28 -4.34 23.98
C LEU A 72 -0.26 -3.77 25.40
N GLY A 73 -1.43 -3.46 25.98
CA GLY A 73 -1.52 -2.72 27.25
C GLY A 73 -0.92 -1.32 27.19
N LEU A 74 -0.88 -0.69 26.00
CA LEU A 74 -0.32 0.64 25.80
C LEU A 74 -1.42 1.72 25.82
N PRO A 75 -1.11 2.92 26.33
CA PRO A 75 -2.02 4.05 26.18
C PRO A 75 -2.18 4.41 24.70
N LEU A 76 -3.42 4.66 24.27
CA LEU A 76 -3.71 5.18 22.94
C LEU A 76 -3.58 6.70 22.93
N ALA A 77 -2.48 7.21 22.35
CA ALA A 77 -2.29 8.65 22.19
C ALA A 77 -3.08 9.18 20.99
N LEU A 78 -3.88 10.23 21.20
CA LEU A 78 -4.65 10.86 20.12
C LEU A 78 -3.96 12.14 19.65
N ASP A 79 -3.84 12.30 18.33
CA ASP A 79 -3.16 13.44 17.71
C ASP A 79 -3.96 13.97 16.51
N PRO A 80 -4.55 15.19 16.62
CA PRO A 80 -5.26 15.84 15.52
C PRO A 80 -4.40 16.05 14.26
N ARG A 81 -3.07 16.07 14.39
CA ARG A 81 -2.15 16.19 13.25
C ARG A 81 -2.16 14.96 12.35
N LEU A 82 -2.74 13.84 12.79
CA LEU A 82 -2.94 12.62 12.00
C LEU A 82 -4.31 12.55 11.30
N ARG A 83 -5.19 13.57 11.44
CA ARG A 83 -6.48 13.63 10.73
C ARG A 83 -6.33 13.51 9.22
N GLU A 84 -7.38 13.07 8.53
CA GLU A 84 -7.40 13.07 7.07
C GLU A 84 -7.27 14.50 6.53
N ARG A 85 -6.84 14.62 5.28
CA ARG A 85 -6.87 15.88 4.54
C ARG A 85 -8.27 16.51 4.62
N SER A 86 -8.36 17.77 5.01
CA SER A 86 -9.63 18.50 4.87
C SER A 86 -9.99 18.62 3.39
N LEU A 87 -11.23 18.25 3.04
CA LEU A 87 -11.75 18.34 1.67
C LEU A 87 -12.79 19.47 1.53
N GLY A 88 -12.97 20.27 2.58
CA GLY A 88 -13.86 21.43 2.56
C GLY A 88 -15.29 21.03 2.18
N ARG A 89 -15.88 21.72 1.21
CA ARG A 89 -17.28 21.53 0.83
C ARG A 89 -17.61 20.18 0.18
N TRP A 90 -16.62 19.35 -0.12
CA TRP A 90 -16.84 18.01 -0.68
C TRP A 90 -17.16 16.97 0.38
N GLU A 91 -16.86 17.23 1.66
CA GLU A 91 -17.10 16.28 2.73
C GLU A 91 -18.60 15.93 2.83
N GLY A 92 -18.90 14.63 2.81
CA GLY A 92 -20.26 14.09 2.78
C GLY A 92 -20.86 13.90 1.39
N LEU A 93 -20.29 14.51 0.34
CA LEU A 93 -20.74 14.32 -1.04
C LEU A 93 -20.19 13.01 -1.61
N THR A 94 -21.01 12.35 -2.44
CA THR A 94 -20.55 11.24 -3.27
C THR A 94 -19.69 11.75 -4.42
N ARG A 95 -18.92 10.87 -5.06
CA ARG A 95 -18.20 11.21 -6.30
C ARG A 95 -19.14 11.72 -7.39
N ASP A 96 -20.33 11.14 -7.51
CA ASP A 96 -21.33 11.55 -8.50
C ASP A 96 -21.88 12.95 -8.19
N ASP A 97 -22.16 13.24 -6.91
CA ASP A 97 -22.56 14.58 -6.48
C ASP A 97 -21.48 15.61 -6.77
N VAL A 98 -20.21 15.31 -6.46
CA VAL A 98 -19.09 16.20 -6.76
C VAL A 98 -18.93 16.39 -8.26
N GLY A 99 -19.01 15.32 -9.06
CA GLY A 99 -18.94 15.40 -10.52
C GLY A 99 -20.07 16.24 -11.13
N ARG A 100 -21.26 16.22 -10.53
CA ARG A 100 -22.42 17.00 -10.98
C ARG A 100 -22.40 18.45 -10.49
N LEU A 101 -22.06 18.68 -9.23
CA LEU A 101 -22.13 20.00 -8.57
C LEU A 101 -20.85 20.83 -8.75
N HIS A 102 -19.71 20.17 -8.97
CA HIS A 102 -18.36 20.75 -8.96
C HIS A 102 -17.48 20.15 -10.07
N ALA A 103 -18.03 19.99 -11.27
CA ALA A 103 -17.40 19.27 -12.39
C ALA A 103 -15.96 19.74 -12.72
N GLU A 104 -15.73 21.05 -12.76
CA GLU A 104 -14.40 21.62 -13.04
C GLU A 104 -13.39 21.23 -11.96
N GLU A 105 -13.71 21.50 -10.69
CA GLU A 105 -12.85 21.13 -9.56
C GLU A 105 -12.59 19.62 -9.51
N TYR A 106 -13.59 18.81 -9.85
CA TYR A 106 -13.44 17.37 -9.94
C TYR A 106 -12.47 16.96 -11.05
N ALA A 107 -12.56 17.55 -12.24
CA ALA A 107 -11.62 17.31 -13.33
C ALA A 107 -10.18 17.69 -12.93
N HIS A 108 -10.00 18.80 -12.20
CA HIS A 108 -8.70 19.21 -11.67
C HIS A 108 -8.14 18.21 -10.66
N TRP A 109 -8.99 17.72 -9.76
CA TRP A 109 -8.64 16.67 -8.81
C TRP A 109 -8.20 15.37 -9.50
N LEU A 110 -8.93 14.95 -10.53
CA LEU A 110 -8.62 13.77 -11.34
C LEU A 110 -7.31 13.96 -12.12
N ALA A 111 -7.01 15.16 -12.59
CA ALA A 111 -5.72 15.50 -13.20
C ALA A 111 -4.56 15.62 -12.18
N GLY A 112 -4.83 15.37 -10.90
CA GLY A 112 -3.84 15.40 -9.83
C GLY A 112 -3.45 16.81 -9.37
N ARG A 113 -4.08 17.85 -9.91
CA ARG A 113 -3.77 19.24 -9.63
C ARG A 113 -4.02 19.62 -8.16
N GLU A 114 -3.42 20.74 -7.76
CA GLU A 114 -3.56 21.32 -6.43
C GLU A 114 -4.38 22.60 -6.39
N ASP A 115 -4.90 23.07 -7.51
CA ASP A 115 -5.92 24.11 -7.53
C ASP A 115 -7.23 23.50 -7.06
N ARG A 116 -7.57 23.87 -5.81
CA ARG A 116 -8.40 23.09 -4.91
C ARG A 116 -9.90 23.32 -5.11
N PRO A 117 -10.76 22.34 -4.77
CA PRO A 117 -12.08 22.68 -4.26
C PRO A 117 -11.95 23.58 -3.03
N ALA A 118 -12.74 24.65 -2.99
CA ALA A 118 -12.61 25.71 -1.99
C ALA A 118 -12.57 25.16 -0.55
N GLY A 119 -11.56 25.56 0.21
CA GLY A 119 -11.37 25.17 1.61
C GLY A 119 -10.64 23.84 1.85
N SER A 120 -10.19 23.12 0.81
CA SER A 120 -9.39 21.90 1.04
C SER A 120 -7.96 22.22 1.47
N GLU A 121 -7.33 21.27 2.16
CA GLU A 121 -6.00 21.46 2.74
C GLU A 121 -4.87 21.24 1.72
N PRO A 122 -3.83 22.09 1.72
CA PRO A 122 -2.42 21.76 1.57
C PRO A 122 -1.98 20.30 1.40
N ARG A 123 -1.47 19.77 0.27
CA ARG A 123 -0.78 18.46 0.38
C ARG A 123 0.51 18.66 1.17
N SER A 124 1.29 19.68 0.83
CA SER A 124 2.46 20.10 1.61
C SER A 124 2.14 20.27 3.10
N ALA A 125 1.12 21.05 3.44
CA ALA A 125 0.71 21.28 4.83
C ALA A 125 0.26 20.00 5.54
N LEU A 126 -0.47 19.11 4.84
CA LEU A 126 -0.84 17.79 5.35
C LEU A 126 0.39 16.95 5.72
N GLY A 127 1.39 16.89 4.83
CA GLY A 127 2.63 16.17 5.09
C GLY A 127 3.43 16.77 6.26
N ASP A 128 3.48 18.10 6.35
CA ASP A 128 4.16 18.81 7.43
C ASP A 128 3.55 18.51 8.80
N ARG A 129 2.22 18.63 8.93
CA ARG A 129 1.56 18.29 10.19
C ARG A 129 1.67 16.80 10.51
N ALA A 130 1.57 15.92 9.52
CA ALA A 130 1.65 14.49 9.74
C ALA A 130 3.03 14.06 10.25
N VAL A 131 4.11 14.61 9.71
CA VAL A 131 5.48 14.36 10.24
C VAL A 131 5.62 14.93 11.64
N ALA A 132 5.04 16.10 11.93
CA ALA A 132 5.10 16.69 13.26
C ALA A 132 4.45 15.81 14.35
N ALA A 133 3.54 14.89 13.99
CA ALA A 133 2.96 13.90 14.91
C ALA A 133 4.00 12.92 15.48
N LEU A 134 5.17 12.76 14.85
CA LEU A 134 6.28 11.97 15.39
C LEU A 134 7.07 12.71 16.48
N THR A 135 6.89 14.02 16.60
CA THR A 135 7.59 14.83 17.60
C THR A 135 7.17 14.42 19.00
N GLY A 136 8.15 14.01 19.82
CA GLY A 136 7.92 13.58 21.20
C GLY A 136 7.52 12.12 21.35
N VAL A 137 7.27 11.40 20.25
CA VAL A 137 7.02 9.95 20.30
C VAL A 137 8.34 9.23 20.58
N THR A 138 8.35 8.39 21.61
CA THR A 138 9.52 7.64 22.04
C THR A 138 9.39 6.16 21.66
N GLY A 139 10.53 5.47 21.63
CA GLY A 139 10.62 4.06 21.27
C GLY A 139 11.08 3.82 19.83
N ASP A 140 11.53 2.59 19.58
CA ASP A 140 12.20 2.24 18.33
C ASP A 140 11.21 1.99 17.18
N THR A 141 10.11 1.28 17.48
CA THR A 141 9.00 1.01 16.56
C THR A 141 7.74 1.69 17.05
N VAL A 142 7.05 2.41 16.17
CA VAL A 142 5.80 3.10 16.48
C VAL A 142 4.74 2.80 15.43
N VAL A 143 3.47 2.77 15.85
CA VAL A 143 2.31 2.64 14.95
C VAL A 143 1.57 3.98 14.93
N LEU A 144 1.38 4.52 13.73
CA LEU A 144 0.57 5.71 13.48
C LEU A 144 -0.72 5.29 12.75
N VAL A 145 -1.87 5.46 13.40
CA VAL A 145 -3.17 5.15 12.82
C VAL A 145 -3.79 6.40 12.20
N THR A 146 -4.03 6.37 10.90
CA THR A 146 -4.39 7.55 10.11
C THR A 146 -5.28 7.16 8.90
N HIS A 147 -5.24 7.96 7.84
CA HIS A 147 -6.12 7.92 6.69
C HIS A 147 -5.31 7.87 5.39
N SER A 148 -5.96 7.70 4.24
CA SER A 148 -5.26 7.38 3.00
C SER A 148 -4.39 8.53 2.52
N ALA A 149 -4.94 9.76 2.43
CA ALA A 149 -4.16 10.88 1.90
C ALA A 149 -3.09 11.32 2.92
N THR A 150 -3.39 11.28 4.21
CA THR A 150 -2.40 11.52 5.27
C THR A 150 -1.26 10.49 5.25
N ALA A 151 -1.54 9.21 5.05
CA ALA A 151 -0.51 8.17 4.98
C ALA A 151 0.43 8.38 3.79
N ILE A 152 -0.13 8.73 2.62
CA ILE A 152 0.64 9.06 1.41
C ILE A 152 1.52 10.29 1.64
N ALA A 153 0.96 11.36 2.22
CA ALA A 153 1.67 12.59 2.47
C ALA A 153 2.79 12.41 3.51
N LEU A 154 2.50 11.71 4.61
CA LEU A 154 3.49 11.33 5.62
C LEU A 154 4.63 10.53 5.00
N THR A 155 4.30 9.48 4.25
CA THR A 155 5.30 8.60 3.60
C THR A 155 6.16 9.39 2.63
N GLY A 156 5.55 10.15 1.73
CA GLY A 156 6.27 10.98 0.76
C GLY A 156 7.17 12.02 1.42
N ARG A 157 6.71 12.66 2.50
CA ARG A 157 7.49 13.63 3.27
C ARG A 157 8.68 12.99 3.98
N LEU A 158 8.49 11.83 4.62
CA LEU A 158 9.57 11.09 5.29
C LEU A 158 10.64 10.60 4.29
N LEU A 159 10.22 10.17 3.10
CA LEU A 159 11.12 9.74 2.01
C LEU A 159 11.82 10.91 1.29
N GLY A 160 11.51 12.17 1.63
CA GLY A 160 12.09 13.34 0.97
C GLY A 160 11.63 13.52 -0.49
N LEU A 161 10.50 12.93 -0.87
CA LEU A 161 9.96 13.08 -2.22
C LEU A 161 9.36 14.48 -2.42
N PRO A 162 9.46 15.08 -3.62
CA PRO A 162 8.73 16.29 -3.94
C PRO A 162 7.22 16.01 -3.91
N VAL A 163 6.41 17.01 -3.52
CA VAL A 163 4.95 16.85 -3.31
C VAL A 163 4.22 16.17 -4.49
N PRO A 164 4.50 16.52 -5.77
CA PRO A 164 3.89 15.82 -6.90
C PRO A 164 4.20 14.31 -6.94
N GLY A 165 5.39 13.91 -6.47
CA GLY A 165 5.85 12.53 -6.44
C GLY A 165 5.23 11.67 -5.35
N TRP A 166 4.53 12.25 -4.36
CA TRP A 166 3.90 11.47 -3.29
C TRP A 166 2.86 10.48 -3.81
N ARG A 167 2.22 10.77 -4.95
CA ARG A 167 1.28 9.86 -5.61
C ARG A 167 1.91 8.52 -6.00
N ALA A 168 3.22 8.48 -6.25
CA ALA A 168 3.93 7.26 -6.59
C ALA A 168 4.01 6.25 -5.44
N VAL A 169 3.78 6.69 -4.19
CA VAL A 169 3.65 5.79 -3.03
C VAL A 169 2.45 4.86 -3.19
N GLY A 170 1.42 5.33 -3.89
CA GLY A 170 0.18 4.60 -4.05
C GLY A 170 -0.73 4.67 -2.81
N PRO A 171 -1.99 4.25 -2.97
CA PRO A 171 -2.98 4.28 -1.93
C PRO A 171 -2.89 3.10 -0.94
N LEU A 172 -3.29 3.33 0.31
CA LEU A 172 -3.48 2.25 1.28
C LEU A 172 -4.95 1.82 1.24
N ALA A 173 -5.24 0.52 1.15
CA ALA A 173 -6.60 0.01 1.35
C ALA A 173 -6.97 0.02 2.85
N ASN A 174 -8.28 -0.08 3.14
CA ASN A 174 -8.77 -0.02 4.53
C ASN A 174 -8.15 -1.13 5.40
N GLY A 175 -7.73 -0.77 6.61
CA GLY A 175 -7.09 -1.69 7.55
C GLY A 175 -5.69 -2.15 7.17
N ARG A 176 -5.10 -1.64 6.08
CA ARG A 176 -3.74 -1.95 5.62
C ARG A 176 -2.73 -0.93 6.13
N TRP A 177 -1.45 -1.31 6.19
CA TRP A 177 -0.37 -0.42 6.62
C TRP A 177 0.80 -0.35 5.65
N THR A 178 1.60 0.70 5.84
CA THR A 178 2.91 0.92 5.24
C THR A 178 3.99 0.80 6.30
N GLU A 179 5.08 0.11 6.00
CA GLU A 179 6.26 0.01 6.86
C GLU A 179 7.40 0.88 6.33
N LEU A 180 7.87 1.78 7.20
CA LEU A 180 9.02 2.65 6.97
C LEU A 180 10.10 2.36 8.02
N THR A 181 11.35 2.29 7.60
CA THR A 181 12.51 2.17 8.50
C THR A 181 13.51 3.28 8.26
N ARG A 182 14.19 3.73 9.31
CA ARG A 182 15.19 4.78 9.28
C ARG A 182 16.56 4.24 9.70
N ASP A 183 17.56 4.54 8.89
CA ASP A 183 18.97 4.37 9.22
C ASP A 183 19.71 5.73 9.13
N GLU A 184 21.04 5.70 9.11
CA GLU A 184 21.88 6.90 8.99
C GLU A 184 21.70 7.67 7.67
N HIS A 185 21.22 7.00 6.61
CA HIS A 185 20.96 7.55 5.29
C HIS A 185 19.52 8.08 5.13
N GLY A 186 18.68 7.98 6.17
CA GLY A 186 17.30 8.47 6.16
C GLY A 186 16.26 7.35 6.11
N TRP A 187 15.06 7.70 5.66
CA TRP A 187 13.90 6.79 5.62
C TRP A 187 13.89 5.93 4.37
N ARG A 188 13.45 4.67 4.52
CA ARG A 188 13.24 3.70 3.45
C ARG A 188 11.85 3.09 3.56
N LEU A 189 11.15 3.00 2.44
CA LEU A 189 9.90 2.24 2.32
C LEU A 189 10.25 0.75 2.25
N ARG A 190 9.79 -0.02 3.23
CA ARG A 190 10.06 -1.47 3.31
C ARG A 190 8.92 -2.29 2.74
N ALA A 191 7.69 -1.87 3.00
CA ALA A 191 6.49 -2.51 2.52
C ALA A 191 5.35 -1.50 2.43
N HIS A 192 4.40 -1.72 1.53
CA HIS A 192 3.27 -0.83 1.32
C HIS A 192 2.00 -1.64 1.11
N ASN A 193 0.87 -1.15 1.65
CA ASN A 193 -0.44 -1.80 1.55
C ASN A 193 -0.49 -3.25 2.11
N VAL A 194 0.27 -3.50 3.17
CA VAL A 194 0.35 -4.80 3.86
C VAL A 194 -0.87 -4.99 4.77
N GLY A 195 -1.36 -6.22 4.89
CA GLY A 195 -2.31 -6.55 5.95
C GLY A 195 -2.84 -7.98 5.89
N PRO A 196 -3.79 -8.31 6.76
CA PRO A 196 -4.40 -9.63 6.78
C PRO A 196 -5.05 -9.94 5.42
N PRO A 197 -5.27 -11.22 5.07
CA PRO A 197 -6.09 -11.57 3.91
C PRO A 197 -7.46 -10.89 4.03
N PRO A 198 -8.13 -10.58 2.91
CA PRO A 198 -9.43 -9.93 2.92
C PRO A 198 -10.40 -10.68 3.84
N VAL A 199 -11.07 -9.94 4.74
CA VAL A 199 -12.13 -10.52 5.56
C VAL A 199 -13.32 -10.79 4.62
N PRO A 200 -13.82 -12.04 4.53
CA PRO A 200 -15.01 -12.32 3.75
C PRO A 200 -16.17 -11.46 4.27
N ALA A 201 -16.95 -10.87 3.36
CA ALA A 201 -18.16 -10.17 3.78
C ALA A 201 -19.08 -11.15 4.53
N ALA A 202 -19.55 -10.76 5.72
CA ALA A 202 -20.51 -11.54 6.48
C ALA A 202 -21.75 -11.81 5.60
N GLY A 203 -21.99 -13.09 5.27
CA GLY A 203 -23.05 -13.52 4.35
C GLY A 203 -22.60 -14.48 3.24
N ALA A 204 -21.29 -14.65 3.02
CA ALA A 204 -20.79 -15.74 2.18
C ALA A 204 -20.78 -17.05 2.99
N THR A 205 -21.87 -17.82 2.91
CA THR A 205 -21.87 -19.22 3.35
C THR A 205 -20.70 -19.94 2.65
N PRO A 206 -19.83 -20.67 3.36
CA PRO A 206 -18.88 -21.53 2.69
C PRO A 206 -19.71 -22.56 1.93
N VAL A 207 -19.59 -22.61 0.60
CA VAL A 207 -20.18 -23.69 -0.19
C VAL A 207 -19.36 -24.93 0.15
N GLY A 208 -19.74 -25.61 1.23
CA GLY A 208 -19.29 -26.94 1.58
C GLY A 208 -19.83 -27.92 0.54
N GLY A 209 -19.11 -28.06 -0.56
CA GLY A 209 -19.33 -29.10 -1.55
C GLY A 209 -18.35 -30.25 -1.31
N ALA A 210 -18.58 -31.06 -0.29
CA ALA A 210 -18.07 -32.42 -0.28
C ALA A 210 -18.87 -33.21 -1.33
N ALA A 211 -18.38 -33.25 -2.56
CA ALA A 211 -18.90 -34.14 -3.60
C ALA A 211 -17.86 -35.24 -3.84
N SER A 212 -18.23 -36.45 -3.44
CA SER A 212 -17.52 -37.69 -3.72
C SER A 212 -17.21 -37.83 -5.20
N VAL A 213 -15.97 -38.17 -5.52
CA VAL A 213 -15.56 -38.61 -6.85
C VAL A 213 -16.22 -39.96 -7.13
N ALA A 214 -17.27 -39.96 -7.92
CA ALA A 214 -17.78 -41.15 -8.62
C ALA A 214 -17.58 -40.93 -10.12
N GLY A 215 -16.98 -41.96 -10.75
CA GLY A 215 -16.30 -41.90 -12.04
C GLY A 215 -17.08 -41.31 -13.21
N SER A 216 -16.31 -40.70 -14.12
CA SER A 216 -16.70 -40.50 -15.50
C SER A 216 -15.43 -40.60 -16.35
N THR A 217 -15.42 -41.64 -17.18
CA THR A 217 -14.41 -42.04 -18.15
C THR A 217 -14.07 -40.88 -19.11
N PRO A 218 -12.80 -40.63 -19.47
CA PRO A 218 -12.47 -39.69 -20.53
C PRO A 218 -12.74 -40.32 -21.90
N VAL A 219 -13.50 -39.62 -22.73
CA VAL A 219 -13.66 -39.90 -24.17
C VAL A 219 -12.37 -39.46 -24.88
N ALA A 220 -11.73 -40.41 -25.56
CA ALA A 220 -10.54 -40.20 -26.37
C ALA A 220 -10.87 -39.39 -27.64
N VAL A 221 -10.10 -38.33 -27.89
CA VAL A 221 -10.02 -37.68 -29.20
C VAL A 221 -8.83 -38.27 -29.93
N ALA A 222 -9.10 -39.04 -30.98
CA ALA A 222 -8.10 -39.58 -31.88
C ALA A 222 -7.55 -38.47 -32.77
N VAL A 223 -6.24 -38.27 -32.74
CA VAL A 223 -5.50 -37.49 -33.75
C VAL A 223 -4.73 -38.49 -34.61
N GLY A 224 -5.12 -38.59 -35.88
CA GLY A 224 -4.43 -39.41 -36.88
C GLY A 224 -3.05 -38.84 -37.19
N GLY A 225 -2.06 -39.72 -37.21
CA GLY A 225 -0.68 -39.39 -37.55
C GLY A 225 -0.42 -39.34 -39.06
N SER A 226 0.70 -38.69 -39.40
CA SER A 226 1.62 -39.11 -40.45
C SER A 226 3.01 -38.56 -40.15
N ALA A 227 4.01 -39.39 -40.39
CA ALA A 227 5.40 -39.27 -39.99
C ALA A 227 6.27 -38.55 -41.04
N ASP A 228 7.40 -38.01 -40.57
CA ASP A 228 8.74 -37.91 -41.19
C ASP A 228 9.47 -36.76 -40.45
N GLY A 229 10.70 -36.80 -39.90
CA GLY A 229 11.81 -37.74 -39.87
C GLY A 229 13.05 -37.02 -39.29
N SER A 230 13.86 -37.76 -38.51
CA SER A 230 15.32 -37.58 -38.26
C SER A 230 15.88 -36.53 -37.27
N VAL A 231 16.60 -37.08 -36.24
CA VAL A 231 17.99 -36.77 -35.75
C VAL A 231 18.25 -35.38 -35.10
N GLY A 232 18.91 -35.21 -33.94
CA GLY A 232 19.63 -36.07 -33.00
C GLY A 232 20.39 -35.23 -31.95
N GLY A 233 20.95 -35.89 -30.91
CA GLY A 233 21.91 -35.36 -29.93
C GLY A 233 21.27 -34.63 -28.73
N GLY A 234 21.51 -34.95 -27.45
CA GLY A 234 22.63 -35.61 -26.80
C GLY A 234 23.14 -34.67 -25.68
N GLY A 235 23.06 -35.07 -24.42
CA GLY A 235 23.64 -34.28 -23.32
C GLY A 235 23.04 -34.55 -21.93
N SER A 236 23.40 -35.68 -21.33
CA SER A 236 23.31 -35.89 -19.88
C SER A 236 24.64 -35.49 -19.22
N VAL A 237 24.59 -34.82 -18.08
CA VAL A 237 25.70 -34.87 -17.10
C VAL A 237 25.11 -35.21 -15.74
N ALA A 238 25.45 -36.41 -15.27
CA ALA A 238 25.29 -36.86 -13.90
C ALA A 238 26.52 -36.44 -13.09
N VAL A 239 26.32 -36.14 -11.81
CA VAL A 239 27.40 -36.06 -10.81
C VAL A 239 27.15 -37.14 -9.77
N ASP A 240 28.23 -37.83 -9.44
CA ASP A 240 28.30 -39.13 -8.77
C ASP A 240 28.76 -38.99 -7.30
N GLY A 241 28.50 -40.03 -6.51
CA GLY A 241 29.03 -40.26 -5.15
C GLY A 241 28.11 -39.79 -4.01
N ILE A 242 27.83 -40.56 -2.95
CA ILE A 242 28.72 -41.44 -2.17
C ILE A 242 27.89 -42.49 -1.40
N GLY A 243 28.40 -43.73 -1.32
CA GLY A 243 28.45 -44.52 -0.07
C GLY A 243 27.28 -45.46 0.27
N ARG A 244 27.48 -46.77 0.03
CA ARG A 244 26.74 -47.90 0.64
C ARG A 244 27.49 -48.41 1.88
N VAL A 245 26.77 -48.83 2.93
CA VAL A 245 26.74 -50.12 3.69
C VAL A 245 25.87 -49.84 4.95
N GLY A 246 24.92 -50.62 5.46
CA GLY A 246 24.31 -51.92 5.18
C GLY A 246 23.48 -52.32 6.42
N GLY A 247 22.33 -53.01 6.22
CA GLY A 247 21.70 -53.86 7.25
C GLY A 247 20.37 -53.42 7.86
N GLY A 248 19.26 -53.99 7.36
CA GLY A 248 18.22 -54.56 8.23
C GLY A 248 16.90 -53.80 8.44
N GLY A 249 15.91 -54.07 7.57
CA GLY A 249 14.50 -54.19 7.97
C GLY A 249 13.61 -52.94 7.89
N GLY A 250 12.52 -53.03 7.12
CA GLY A 250 11.34 -52.15 7.29
C GLY A 250 10.97 -51.26 6.11
N VAL A 251 10.25 -51.86 5.17
CA VAL A 251 9.22 -51.31 4.27
C VAL A 251 8.89 -49.80 4.33
N GLY A 252 8.93 -49.15 3.15
CA GLY A 252 8.14 -47.95 2.83
C GLY A 252 8.92 -46.65 2.67
N ARG A 253 9.65 -46.48 1.56
CA ARG A 253 10.28 -45.21 1.18
C ARG A 253 9.26 -44.35 0.42
N VAL A 254 8.81 -43.26 1.03
CA VAL A 254 8.07 -42.19 0.36
C VAL A 254 9.08 -41.19 -0.21
N ASP A 255 9.57 -41.46 -1.43
CA ASP A 255 10.28 -40.45 -2.21
C ASP A 255 9.25 -39.67 -3.03
N GLY A 256 8.78 -38.57 -2.45
CA GLY A 256 7.87 -37.64 -3.09
C GLY A 256 8.09 -36.26 -2.52
N VAL A 257 9.00 -35.50 -3.10
CA VAL A 257 9.04 -34.05 -2.94
C VAL A 257 7.79 -33.51 -3.65
N GLY A 258 6.66 -33.58 -2.97
CA GLY A 258 5.40 -32.99 -3.41
C GLY A 258 5.59 -31.49 -3.42
N ARG A 259 5.76 -30.92 -4.61
CA ARG A 259 5.61 -29.49 -4.83
C ARG A 259 4.15 -29.18 -4.51
N VAL A 260 3.90 -28.59 -3.35
CA VAL A 260 2.60 -27.98 -3.05
C VAL A 260 2.54 -26.74 -3.93
N ASP A 261 1.77 -26.82 -5.01
CA ASP A 261 1.38 -25.63 -5.76
C ASP A 261 0.47 -24.80 -4.85
N VAL A 262 1.06 -23.83 -4.15
CA VAL A 262 0.31 -22.77 -3.49
C VAL A 262 -0.26 -21.92 -4.64
N PRO A 263 -1.58 -21.83 -4.81
CA PRO A 263 -2.13 -20.95 -5.83
C PRO A 263 -1.63 -19.53 -5.57
N GLY A 264 -1.05 -18.92 -6.61
CA GLY A 264 -0.66 -17.52 -6.57
C GLY A 264 -1.85 -16.66 -6.14
N PRO A 265 -1.59 -15.50 -5.50
CA PRO A 265 -2.66 -14.64 -5.01
C PRO A 265 -3.65 -14.37 -6.14
N VAL A 266 -4.92 -14.70 -5.90
CA VAL A 266 -6.00 -14.34 -6.81
C VAL A 266 -5.96 -12.81 -6.93
N PRO A 267 -5.88 -12.24 -8.14
CA PRO A 267 -5.92 -10.80 -8.31
C PRO A 267 -7.24 -10.29 -7.75
N VAL A 268 -7.15 -9.59 -6.62
CA VAL A 268 -8.27 -8.84 -6.06
C VAL A 268 -8.29 -7.52 -6.81
N GLU A 269 -9.42 -7.20 -7.44
CA GLU A 269 -9.60 -5.88 -8.05
C GLU A 269 -9.30 -4.80 -7.00
N PRO A 270 -8.52 -3.76 -7.34
CA PRO A 270 -8.23 -2.70 -6.39
C PRO A 270 -9.54 -1.97 -6.07
N GLU A 271 -9.98 -2.09 -4.81
CA GLU A 271 -11.01 -1.23 -4.24
C GLU A 271 -10.68 0.25 -4.55
N PRO A 272 -11.64 1.07 -5.01
CA PRO A 272 -11.38 2.45 -5.37
C PRO A 272 -10.97 3.27 -4.14
N VAL A 273 -9.67 3.48 -4.03
CA VAL A 273 -8.99 4.23 -2.99
C VAL A 273 -9.19 5.75 -3.07
N ASP A 274 -9.10 6.40 -1.91
CA ASP A 274 -9.26 7.86 -1.72
C ASP A 274 -7.94 8.64 -1.96
N ALA A 275 -7.16 8.25 -2.97
CA ALA A 275 -5.90 8.94 -3.34
C ALA A 275 -6.05 9.91 -4.53
N GLY A 276 -7.26 10.01 -5.10
CA GLY A 276 -7.43 10.47 -6.48
C GLY A 276 -6.82 9.48 -7.48
N PRO A 277 -7.18 9.55 -8.77
CA PRO A 277 -6.65 8.62 -9.77
C PRO A 277 -5.13 8.77 -9.92
N VAL A 278 -4.49 7.65 -10.25
CA VAL A 278 -3.10 7.61 -10.73
C VAL A 278 -3.15 8.09 -12.18
N GLY A 279 -2.57 9.27 -12.45
CA GLY A 279 -2.47 9.79 -13.82
C GLY A 279 -1.58 8.88 -14.70
N PRO A 280 -1.70 8.97 -16.04
CA PRO A 280 -0.86 8.17 -16.93
C PRO A 280 0.63 8.48 -16.71
N ASP A 281 1.44 7.43 -16.83
CA ASP A 281 2.90 7.43 -16.71
C ASP A 281 3.54 8.44 -17.69
N PRO A 282 4.35 9.41 -17.22
CA PRO A 282 4.99 10.39 -18.11
C PRO A 282 6.14 9.81 -18.95
N VAL A 283 6.47 8.52 -18.86
CA VAL A 283 7.63 7.94 -19.56
C VAL A 283 7.28 7.27 -20.90
N ALA A 284 6.00 7.14 -21.26
CA ALA A 284 5.60 6.60 -22.56
C ALA A 284 5.52 7.71 -23.63
N GLY A 285 6.65 8.11 -24.23
CA GLY A 285 6.64 8.82 -25.51
C GLY A 285 7.66 9.94 -25.75
N LEU A 286 8.93 9.77 -25.38
CA LEU A 286 9.97 10.61 -25.96
C LEU A 286 10.41 10.04 -27.32
N PRO A 287 10.23 10.75 -28.45
CA PRO A 287 10.89 10.37 -29.69
C PRO A 287 12.39 10.59 -29.54
N VAL A 288 13.14 9.60 -30.01
CA VAL A 288 14.60 9.59 -30.10
C VAL A 288 15.04 10.70 -31.07
N GLY A 289 15.94 11.57 -30.59
CA GLY A 289 16.88 12.33 -31.41
C GLY A 289 16.52 13.78 -31.72
N VAL A 290 17.16 14.72 -31.02
CA VAL A 290 17.85 15.86 -31.62
C VAL A 290 19.03 16.21 -30.69
N GLU A 291 20.25 16.18 -31.22
CA GLU A 291 21.46 16.63 -30.54
C GLU A 291 21.39 18.15 -30.31
N ALA A 292 21.60 18.61 -29.07
CA ALA A 292 21.80 20.02 -28.77
C ALA A 292 23.27 20.23 -28.39
N GLU A 293 23.99 20.91 -29.28
CA GLU A 293 25.39 21.31 -29.06
C GLU A 293 25.53 22.26 -27.86
N ALA A 294 26.52 21.98 -27.03
CA ALA A 294 26.89 22.80 -25.89
C ALA A 294 27.78 23.98 -26.36
N GLY A 295 27.24 25.20 -26.28
CA GLY A 295 28.03 26.43 -26.37
C GLY A 295 28.64 26.81 -25.00
N PRO A 296 29.84 27.43 -24.95
CA PRO A 296 30.58 27.60 -23.71
C PRO A 296 30.04 28.75 -22.83
N LEU A 297 30.03 28.51 -21.51
CA LEU A 297 29.84 29.55 -20.49
C LEU A 297 31.03 30.52 -20.48
N VAL A 298 30.74 31.82 -20.58
CA VAL A 298 31.69 32.90 -20.26
C VAL A 298 31.46 33.31 -18.79
N PRO A 299 32.51 33.49 -17.97
CA PRO A 299 32.36 34.01 -16.61
C PRO A 299 32.40 35.54 -16.62
N ASP A 300 31.38 36.19 -16.06
CA ASP A 300 31.43 37.63 -15.83
C ASP A 300 32.04 37.91 -14.45
N GLY A 301 33.08 38.72 -14.44
CA GLY A 301 33.82 39.16 -13.28
C GLY A 301 33.47 40.62 -12.97
N SER A 302 33.26 40.88 -11.67
CA SER A 302 33.63 42.10 -10.93
C SER A 302 33.63 43.44 -11.67
N LEU A 303 32.83 44.41 -11.20
CA LEU A 303 33.31 45.78 -11.03
C LEU A 303 32.59 46.50 -9.87
N GLU A 304 33.42 47.04 -8.98
CA GLU A 304 33.09 47.94 -7.88
C GLU A 304 32.85 49.38 -8.38
N ASP A 305 32.16 50.14 -7.53
CA ASP A 305 32.34 51.56 -7.20
C ASP A 305 32.01 52.70 -8.21
N ARG A 306 31.08 53.57 -7.77
CA ARG A 306 31.12 55.06 -7.72
C ARG A 306 29.69 55.61 -7.55
N ALA A 307 29.32 56.18 -6.39
CA ALA A 307 29.63 57.52 -5.88
C ALA A 307 28.82 58.68 -6.52
N ALA A 308 28.08 59.37 -5.64
CA ALA A 308 27.66 60.78 -5.66
C ALA A 308 26.74 61.31 -6.77
N GLY A 309 25.62 61.90 -6.36
CA GLY A 309 24.68 62.68 -7.16
C GLY A 309 23.32 62.78 -6.51
#